data_AF-A0A8B9EPZ7-F1
#
_entry.id   AF-A0A8B9EPZ7-F1
#
_cell.length_a   1.000
_cell.length_b   1.000
_cell.length_c   1.000
_cell.angle_alpha   90.00
_cell.angle_beta   90.00
_cell.angle_gamma   90.00
#
_symmetry.space_group_name_H-M   'P 1'
#
loop_
_entity.id
_entity.type
_entity.pdbx_description
1 polymer ?
#
loop_
_entity_poly.entity_id
_entity_poly.type
_entity_poly.pdbx_seq_one_letter_code
_entity_poly.pdbx_strand_id
1 'polypeptide(L)'
;MNAPPAFESFLLFEGEKKITINKDTKVPNACLFTINKEDHTLGNIIKSQLLKDPQVLFAGYKVPHPLEHKIIIRVQTTPDYSPQEAFTNAITDLISELSLLEERFRVRLFLFNCNLLIHFNQRECWCLLELLLFYGSVLVPVRTELILLIVAGRVLCFGLG
;
A
#
# COMPACT_ATOMS: atom_id res chain seq x y z
N MET A 1 -1.47 -33.83 -22.30
CA MET A 1 -2.39 -32.74 -21.88
C MET A 1 -1.70 -31.43 -22.25
N ASN A 2 -2.34 -30.51 -22.99
CA ASN A 2 -1.70 -29.29 -23.52
C ASN A 2 -1.84 -28.07 -22.59
N ALA A 3 -1.95 -28.31 -21.28
CA ALA A 3 -2.06 -27.22 -20.31
C ALA A 3 -0.65 -26.75 -19.93
N PRO A 4 -0.38 -25.44 -19.96
CA PRO A 4 0.86 -24.92 -19.41
C PRO A 4 0.94 -25.17 -17.90
N PRO A 5 2.15 -25.28 -17.33
CA PRO A 5 2.32 -25.44 -15.89
C PRO A 5 1.95 -24.15 -15.14
N ALA A 6 1.41 -24.29 -13.92
CA ALA A 6 0.92 -23.13 -13.15
C ALA A 6 1.99 -22.07 -12.82
N PHE A 7 3.27 -22.47 -12.67
CA PHE A 7 4.36 -21.56 -12.34
C PHE A 7 4.71 -20.58 -13.46
N GLU A 8 4.30 -20.87 -14.70
CA GLU A 8 4.54 -20.00 -15.86
C GLU A 8 3.83 -18.65 -15.72
N SER A 9 2.84 -18.53 -14.84
CA SER A 9 2.10 -17.29 -14.61
C SER A 9 2.94 -16.18 -13.95
N PHE A 10 3.81 -16.54 -13.01
CA PHE A 10 4.58 -15.57 -12.21
C PHE A 10 6.11 -15.68 -12.38
N LEU A 11 6.63 -16.83 -12.80
CA LEU A 11 8.07 -16.99 -13.04
C LEU A 11 8.48 -16.40 -14.38
N LEU A 12 9.55 -15.59 -14.36
CA LEU A 12 10.22 -15.11 -15.57
C LEU A 12 11.15 -16.19 -16.09
N PHE A 13 11.15 -16.42 -17.40
CA PHE A 13 12.10 -17.33 -18.03
C PHE A 13 13.48 -16.67 -18.19
N GLU A 14 14.52 -17.48 -18.34
CA GLU A 14 15.88 -16.99 -18.56
C GLU A 14 15.95 -16.12 -19.83
N GLY A 15 16.26 -14.83 -19.66
CA GLY A 15 16.33 -13.85 -20.74
C GLY A 15 15.12 -12.92 -20.85
N GLU A 16 14.02 -13.17 -20.13
CA GLU A 16 12.88 -12.24 -20.08
C GLU A 16 13.11 -11.11 -19.07
N LYS A 17 12.92 -9.86 -19.52
CA LYS A 17 12.92 -8.69 -18.64
C LYS A 17 11.54 -8.50 -18.02
N LYS A 18 11.47 -8.11 -16.74
CA LYS A 18 10.20 -7.81 -16.07
C LYS A 18 9.46 -6.65 -16.72
N ILE A 19 10.19 -5.56 -17.02
CA ILE A 19 9.63 -4.32 -17.55
C ILE A 19 10.39 -3.93 -18.82
N THR A 20 9.65 -3.57 -19.86
CA THR A 20 10.17 -3.00 -21.11
C THR A 20 9.50 -1.65 -21.34
N ILE A 21 10.29 -0.63 -21.63
CA ILE A 21 9.81 0.74 -21.86
C ILE A 21 9.92 1.05 -23.34
N ASN A 22 8.79 1.40 -23.96
CA ASN A 22 8.73 1.83 -25.35
C ASN A 22 8.13 3.25 -25.41
N LYS A 23 8.83 4.19 -26.03
CA LYS A 23 8.28 5.54 -26.26
C LYS A 23 7.29 5.47 -27.42
N ASP A 24 6.11 6.09 -27.26
CA ASP A 24 5.13 6.18 -28.35
C ASP A 24 5.58 7.25 -29.34
N THR A 25 5.45 6.96 -30.64
CA THR A 25 5.81 7.90 -31.71
C THR A 25 4.60 8.70 -32.20
N LYS A 26 3.38 8.32 -31.81
CA LYS A 26 2.13 8.92 -32.31
C LYS A 26 1.72 10.19 -31.58
N VAL A 27 2.04 10.28 -30.30
CA VAL A 27 1.67 11.40 -29.43
C VAL A 27 2.90 11.88 -28.66
N PRO A 28 3.04 13.19 -28.45
CA PRO A 28 4.16 13.73 -27.69
C PRO A 28 4.06 13.28 -26.23
N ASN A 29 5.23 13.00 -25.65
CA ASN A 29 5.40 12.68 -24.24
C ASN A 29 4.52 11.53 -23.72
N ALA A 30 4.37 10.48 -24.53
CA ALA A 30 3.71 9.25 -24.11
C ALA A 30 4.66 8.06 -24.11
N CYS A 31 4.47 7.19 -23.12
CA CYS A 31 5.23 5.96 -22.94
C CYS A 31 4.31 4.76 -22.78
N LEU A 32 4.77 3.64 -23.32
CA LEU A 32 4.19 2.32 -23.18
C LEU A 32 5.12 1.46 -22.31
N PHE A 33 4.62 1.07 -21.15
CA PHE A 33 5.28 0.16 -20.23
C PHE A 33 4.70 -1.23 -20.41
N THR A 34 5.50 -2.17 -20.89
CA THR A 34 5.13 -3.58 -20.99
C THR A 34 5.71 -4.31 -19.78
N ILE A 35 4.84 -4.86 -18.94
CA ILE A 35 5.23 -5.62 -17.75
C ILE A 35 4.84 -7.08 -17.96
N ASN A 36 5.81 -7.96 -17.79
CA ASN A 36 5.66 -9.40 -17.97
C ASN A 36 5.32 -10.07 -16.63
N LYS A 37 4.57 -11.17 -16.71
CA LYS A 37 4.17 -12.01 -15.58
C LYS A 37 3.44 -11.22 -14.50
N GLU A 38 2.49 -10.39 -14.93
CA GLU A 38 1.65 -9.55 -14.08
C GLU A 38 0.23 -9.51 -14.63
N ASP A 39 -0.73 -9.26 -13.74
CA ASP A 39 -2.16 -9.28 -14.05
C ASP A 39 -2.83 -7.92 -13.76
N HIS A 40 -4.17 -7.90 -13.86
CA HIS A 40 -5.02 -6.75 -13.56
C HIS A 40 -4.85 -6.20 -12.14
N THR A 41 -4.39 -7.03 -11.19
CA THR A 41 -4.12 -6.63 -9.81
C THR A 41 -3.16 -5.44 -9.74
N LEU A 42 -2.00 -5.57 -10.36
CA LEU A 42 -1.00 -4.50 -10.43
C LEU A 42 -1.45 -3.38 -11.37
N GLY A 43 -1.96 -3.73 -12.55
CA GLY A 43 -2.36 -2.75 -13.57
C GLY A 43 -3.45 -1.78 -13.10
N ASN A 44 -4.46 -2.28 -12.38
CA ASN A 44 -5.57 -1.46 -11.91
C ASN A 44 -5.17 -0.48 -10.80
N ILE A 45 -4.31 -0.92 -9.88
CA ILE A 45 -3.85 -0.08 -8.78
C ILE A 45 -2.98 1.05 -9.32
N ILE A 46 -2.00 0.73 -10.18
CA ILE A 46 -1.12 1.73 -10.79
C ILE A 46 -1.91 2.74 -11.64
N LYS A 47 -2.86 2.26 -12.45
CA LYS A 47 -3.76 3.15 -13.21
C LYS A 47 -4.48 4.12 -12.27
N SER A 48 -5.06 3.61 -11.18
CA SER A 48 -5.81 4.43 -10.24
C SER A 48 -4.93 5.49 -9.58
N GLN A 49 -3.67 5.14 -9.26
CA GLN A 49 -2.72 6.09 -8.70
C GLN A 49 -2.30 7.17 -9.71
N LEU A 50 -2.00 6.78 -10.96
CA LEU A 50 -1.63 7.72 -12.01
C LEU A 50 -2.75 8.71 -12.33
N LEU A 51 -4.02 8.30 -12.22
CA LEU A 51 -5.16 9.19 -12.43
C LEU A 51 -5.38 10.18 -11.27
N LYS A 52 -4.73 10.00 -10.11
CA LYS A 52 -4.76 11.00 -9.02
C LYS A 52 -3.89 12.22 -9.34
N ASP A 53 -2.89 12.08 -10.19
CA ASP A 53 -1.96 13.16 -10.55
C ASP A 53 -2.55 14.06 -11.65
N PRO A 54 -2.74 15.37 -11.42
CA PRO A 54 -3.26 16.29 -12.43
C PRO A 54 -2.33 16.51 -13.63
N GLN A 55 -1.04 16.16 -13.53
CA GLN A 55 -0.07 16.28 -14.62
C GLN A 55 -0.17 15.13 -15.63
N VAL A 56 -0.90 14.07 -15.28
CA VAL A 56 -1.16 12.92 -16.15
C VAL A 56 -2.42 13.17 -16.97
N LEU A 57 -2.24 13.30 -18.28
CA LEU A 57 -3.34 13.53 -19.23
C LEU A 57 -4.09 12.24 -19.54
N PHE A 58 -3.38 11.13 -19.62
CA PHE A 58 -3.97 9.82 -19.92
C PHE A 58 -3.19 8.71 -19.21
N ALA A 59 -3.92 7.83 -18.53
CA ALA A 59 -3.40 6.59 -17.99
C ALA A 59 -4.40 5.46 -18.24
N GLY A 60 -3.92 4.38 -18.86
CA GLY A 60 -4.72 3.20 -19.12
C GLY A 60 -3.85 1.97 -19.25
N TYR A 61 -4.41 0.81 -18.95
CA TYR A 61 -3.73 -0.47 -19.15
C TYR A 61 -4.63 -1.45 -19.90
N LYS A 62 -4.00 -2.41 -20.55
CA LYS A 62 -4.68 -3.52 -21.22
C LYS A 62 -3.87 -4.80 -21.11
N VAL A 63 -4.58 -5.91 -21.08
CA VAL A 63 -4.03 -7.25 -21.26
C VAL A 63 -4.22 -7.62 -22.74
N PRO A 64 -3.17 -7.97 -23.49
CA PRO A 64 -3.27 -8.26 -24.92
C PRO A 64 -4.05 -9.55 -25.18
N HIS A 65 -3.86 -10.56 -24.33
CA HIS A 65 -4.57 -11.82 -24.40
C HIS A 65 -4.67 -12.45 -23.00
N PRO A 66 -5.82 -12.99 -22.56
CA PRO A 66 -6.00 -13.51 -21.20
C PRO A 66 -5.12 -14.73 -20.86
N LEU A 67 -4.66 -15.48 -21.87
CA LEU A 67 -3.72 -16.60 -21.68
C LEU A 67 -2.26 -16.15 -21.53
N GLU A 68 -1.95 -14.90 -21.86
CA GLU A 68 -0.61 -14.33 -21.70
C GLU A 68 -0.59 -13.41 -20.48
N HIS A 69 0.24 -13.75 -19.50
CA HIS A 69 0.46 -12.91 -18.33
C HIS A 69 1.37 -11.73 -18.70
N LYS A 70 0.80 -10.73 -19.36
CA LYS A 70 1.49 -9.50 -19.76
C LYS A 70 0.50 -8.35 -19.69
N ILE A 71 0.92 -7.25 -19.08
CA ILE A 71 0.17 -6.00 -19.06
C ILE A 71 0.91 -4.92 -19.85
N ILE A 72 0.15 -4.11 -20.57
CA ILE A 72 0.67 -2.95 -21.29
C ILE A 72 -0.01 -1.72 -20.71
N ILE A 73 0.77 -0.85 -20.08
CA ILE A 73 0.33 0.40 -19.50
C ILE A 73 0.75 1.55 -20.42
N ARG A 74 -0.20 2.39 -20.81
CA ARG A 74 0.02 3.59 -21.58
C ARG A 74 -0.16 4.81 -20.68
N VAL A 75 0.86 5.65 -20.63
CA VAL A 75 0.88 6.88 -19.84
C VAL A 75 1.22 8.04 -20.75
N GLN A 76 0.49 9.14 -20.61
CA GLN A 76 0.75 10.41 -21.28
C GLN A 76 0.68 11.52 -20.24
N THR A 77 1.69 12.38 -20.23
CA THR A 77 1.83 13.50 -19.30
C THR A 77 1.92 14.83 -20.04
N THR A 78 1.83 15.93 -19.29
CA THR A 78 2.16 17.27 -19.78
C THR A 78 3.62 17.34 -20.27
N PRO A 79 3.96 18.22 -21.22
CA PRO A 79 5.30 18.25 -21.85
C PRO A 79 6.44 18.56 -20.86
N ASP A 80 6.14 19.24 -19.75
CA ASP A 80 7.12 19.60 -18.72
C ASP A 80 7.44 18.43 -17.77
N TYR A 81 6.66 17.34 -17.83
CA TYR A 81 6.76 16.23 -16.88
C TYR A 81 6.97 14.88 -17.57
N SER A 82 7.98 14.14 -17.14
CA SER A 82 8.31 12.85 -17.74
C SER A 82 7.30 11.76 -17.34
N PRO A 83 6.79 10.93 -18.27
CA PRO A 83 5.89 9.82 -17.92
C PRO A 83 6.60 8.74 -17.11
N GLN A 84 7.94 8.67 -17.15
CA GLN A 84 8.74 7.75 -16.33
C GLN A 84 8.80 8.23 -14.87
N GLU A 85 8.91 9.54 -14.67
CA GLU A 85 8.87 10.16 -13.35
C GLU A 85 7.47 10.02 -12.75
N ALA A 86 6.42 10.27 -13.53
CA ALA A 86 5.02 10.05 -13.13
C ALA A 86 4.79 8.63 -12.62
N PHE A 87 5.32 7.65 -13.34
CA PHE A 87 5.22 6.24 -12.98
C PHE A 87 5.96 5.91 -11.69
N THR A 88 7.15 6.49 -11.50
CA THR A 88 7.97 6.27 -10.31
C THR A 88 7.34 6.90 -9.07
N ASN A 89 6.84 8.13 -9.19
CA ASN A 89 6.16 8.85 -8.13
C ASN A 89 4.87 8.13 -7.71
N ALA A 90 4.09 7.64 -8.68
CA ALA A 90 2.90 6.84 -8.38
C ALA A 90 3.25 5.58 -7.57
N ILE A 91 4.35 4.90 -7.89
CA ILE A 91 4.78 3.71 -7.14
C ILE A 91 5.22 4.08 -5.71
N THR A 92 6.01 5.15 -5.55
CA THR A 92 6.49 5.57 -4.22
C THR A 92 5.34 5.99 -3.31
N ASP A 93 4.34 6.67 -3.86
CA ASP A 93 3.14 7.06 -3.13
C ASP A 93 2.33 5.83 -2.71
N LEU A 94 2.16 4.87 -3.61
CA LEU A 94 1.44 3.63 -3.33
C LEU A 94 2.12 2.81 -2.22
N ILE A 95 3.45 2.69 -2.26
CA ILE A 95 4.21 2.00 -1.21
C ILE A 95 3.99 2.70 0.13
N SER A 96 4.03 4.04 0.15
CA SER A 96 3.82 4.83 1.37
C SER A 96 2.40 4.68 1.93
N GLU A 97 1.38 4.67 1.06
CA GLU A 97 -0.02 4.42 1.45
C GLU A 97 -0.17 3.03 2.08
N LEU A 98 0.46 2.00 1.49
CA LEU A 98 0.41 0.62 2.00
C LEU A 98 1.15 0.45 3.33
N SER A 99 2.32 1.06 3.50
CA SER A 99 3.05 1.01 4.77
C SER A 99 2.24 1.66 5.91
N LEU A 100 1.61 2.80 5.65
CA LEU A 100 0.74 3.45 6.64
C LEU A 100 -0.48 2.59 6.98
N LEU A 101 -1.05 1.90 5.99
CA LEU A 101 -2.16 0.99 6.19
C LEU A 101 -1.75 -0.19 7.08
N GLU A 102 -0.58 -0.79 6.82
CA GLU A 102 -0.04 -1.90 7.60
C GLU A 102 0.16 -1.52 9.07
N GLU A 103 0.79 -0.37 9.33
CA GLU A 103 1.00 0.14 10.68
C GLU A 103 -0.32 0.35 11.44
N ARG A 104 -1.29 1.02 10.79
CA ARG A 104 -2.62 1.27 11.38
C ARG A 104 -3.37 -0.03 11.64
N PHE A 105 -3.29 -0.98 10.71
CA PHE A 105 -3.89 -2.29 10.85
C PHE A 105 -3.28 -3.05 12.03
N ARG A 106 -1.95 -3.03 12.16
CA ARG A 106 -1.23 -3.68 13.26
C ARG A 106 -1.61 -3.10 14.63
N VAL A 107 -1.65 -1.77 14.76
CA VAL A 107 -2.08 -1.09 15.98
C VAL A 107 -3.51 -1.47 16.34
N ARG A 108 -4.42 -1.48 15.35
CA ARG A 108 -5.82 -1.83 15.59
C ARG A 108 -6.01 -3.29 15.97
N LEU A 109 -5.26 -4.21 15.34
CA LEU A 109 -5.28 -5.63 15.66
C LEU A 109 -4.78 -5.88 17.10
N PHE A 110 -3.72 -5.18 17.52
CA PHE A 110 -3.22 -5.22 18.88
C PHE A 110 -4.28 -4.73 19.89
N LEU A 111 -4.91 -3.58 19.63
CA LEU A 111 -5.99 -3.06 20.47
C LEU A 111 -7.20 -4.00 20.53
N PHE A 112 -7.56 -4.65 19.42
CA PHE A 112 -8.66 -5.61 19.38
C PHE A 112 -8.38 -6.84 20.26
N ASN A 113 -7.18 -7.41 20.16
CA ASN A 113 -6.76 -8.54 20.99
C ASN A 113 -6.70 -8.19 22.48
N CYS A 114 -6.19 -7.00 22.84
CA CYS A 114 -6.21 -6.52 24.23
C CYS A 114 -7.64 -6.28 24.74
N ASN A 115 -8.54 -5.73 23.92
CA ASN A 115 -9.91 -5.48 24.36
C ASN A 115 -10.71 -6.79 24.56
N LEU A 116 -10.40 -7.84 23.78
CA LEU A 116 -10.95 -9.18 24.00
C LEU A 116 -10.43 -9.81 25.30
N LEU A 117 -9.15 -9.58 25.66
CA LEU A 117 -8.58 -10.00 26.94
C LEU A 117 -9.19 -9.27 28.14
N ILE A 118 -9.51 -7.98 28.02
CA ILE A 118 -10.13 -7.20 29.11
C ILE A 118 -11.59 -7.65 29.35
N HIS A 119 -12.28 -8.17 28.34
CA HIS A 119 -13.63 -8.75 28.51
C HIS A 119 -13.61 -10.17 29.11
N PHE A 120 -12.50 -10.91 29.03
CA PHE A 120 -12.38 -12.25 29.62
C PHE A 120 -11.70 -12.28 31.00
N ASN A 121 -11.06 -11.19 31.42
CA ASN A 121 -10.41 -11.12 32.73
C ASN A 121 -10.64 -9.78 33.44
N GLN A 122 -11.89 -9.50 33.80
CA GLN A 122 -12.23 -8.40 34.71
C GLN A 122 -11.92 -8.71 36.20
N ARG A 123 -10.96 -9.58 36.53
CA ARG A 123 -10.51 -9.74 37.92
C ARG A 123 -9.01 -9.62 38.17
N GLU A 124 -8.12 -9.79 37.20
CA GLU A 124 -6.66 -9.85 37.51
C GLU A 124 -5.73 -8.93 36.68
N CYS A 125 -6.24 -7.96 35.90
CA CYS A 125 -5.36 -7.10 35.09
C CYS A 125 -4.85 -5.81 35.78
N TRP A 126 -5.06 -5.63 37.08
CA TRP A 126 -4.58 -4.45 37.84
C TRP A 126 -3.11 -4.53 38.30
N CYS A 127 -2.34 -5.56 37.92
CA CYS A 127 -0.93 -5.69 38.34
C CYS A 127 0.10 -5.46 37.22
N LEU A 128 -0.32 -5.35 35.95
CA LEU A 128 0.59 -5.27 34.79
C LEU A 128 0.68 -3.88 34.14
N LEU A 129 -0.08 -2.90 34.62
CA LEU A 129 -0.02 -1.53 34.08
C LEU A 129 1.19 -0.72 34.60
N GLU A 130 1.94 -1.22 35.58
CA GLU A 130 3.18 -0.59 36.05
C GLU A 130 4.44 -0.96 35.24
N LEU A 131 4.41 -2.01 34.42
CA LEU A 131 5.60 -2.48 33.69
C LEU A 131 5.76 -1.90 32.28
N LEU A 132 4.70 -1.33 31.70
CA LEU A 132 4.75 -0.72 30.35
C LEU A 132 5.16 0.76 30.34
N LEU A 133 5.23 1.41 31.50
CA LEU A 133 5.80 2.77 31.64
C LEU A 133 7.33 2.79 31.70
N PHE A 134 8.01 1.63 31.79
CA PHE A 134 9.47 1.55 31.85
C PHE A 134 10.18 1.15 30.54
N TYR A 135 9.44 0.66 29.53
CA TYR A 135 10.01 0.21 28.24
C TYR A 135 9.65 1.08 27.04
N GLY A 136 9.26 2.33 27.29
CA GLY A 136 8.76 3.29 26.28
C GLY A 136 9.67 4.50 26.06
N SER A 137 10.99 4.35 26.13
CA SER A 137 11.93 5.41 25.76
C SER A 137 12.89 4.90 24.70
N VAL A 138 12.38 4.76 23.47
CA VAL A 138 13.11 4.87 22.19
C VAL A 138 12.07 4.80 21.07
N LEU A 139 12.14 5.79 20.16
CA LEU A 139 11.47 5.93 18.86
C LEU A 139 10.08 6.62 18.78
N VAL A 140 10.17 7.86 18.28
CA VAL A 140 9.21 8.71 17.54
C VAL A 140 8.38 9.73 18.35
N PRO A 141 8.65 11.05 18.20
CA PRO A 141 7.88 12.13 18.79
C PRO A 141 6.84 12.63 17.80
N VAL A 142 5.67 12.00 17.70
CA VAL A 142 4.50 12.65 17.10
C VAL A 142 3.24 12.23 17.88
N ARG A 143 2.57 13.22 18.46
CA ARG A 143 1.24 13.17 19.13
C ARG A 143 1.18 12.58 20.54
N THR A 144 1.78 13.29 21.49
CA THR A 144 1.48 13.19 22.93
C THR A 144 0.07 13.67 23.32
N GLU A 145 -0.68 14.36 22.46
CA GLU A 145 -2.02 14.87 22.84
C GLU A 145 -3.14 13.82 22.77
N LEU A 146 -3.02 12.79 21.90
CA LEU A 146 -4.09 11.80 21.74
C LEU A 146 -4.09 10.73 22.85
N ILE A 147 -2.92 10.47 23.44
CA ILE A 147 -2.77 9.49 24.53
C ILE A 147 -3.25 10.10 25.86
N LEU A 148 -3.04 11.40 26.08
CA LEU A 148 -3.50 12.09 27.29
C LEU A 148 -5.04 12.14 27.38
N LEU A 149 -5.74 12.22 26.25
CA LEU A 149 -7.20 12.20 26.18
C LEU A 149 -7.82 10.83 26.54
N ILE A 150 -7.14 9.73 26.21
CA ILE A 150 -7.61 8.37 26.56
C ILE A 150 -7.42 8.10 28.06
N VAL A 151 -6.35 8.64 28.66
CA VAL A 151 -6.10 8.53 30.11
C VAL A 151 -7.00 9.48 30.92
N ALA A 152 -7.18 10.72 30.47
CA ALA A 152 -8.06 11.69 31.14
C ALA A 152 -9.55 11.31 31.05
N GLY A 153 -9.98 10.71 29.93
CA GLY A 153 -11.37 10.29 29.72
C GLY A 153 -11.83 9.13 30.61
N ARG A 154 -10.92 8.32 31.17
CA ARG A 154 -11.25 7.23 32.11
C ARG A 154 -11.24 7.64 33.58
N VAL A 155 -10.62 8.77 33.94
CA VAL A 155 -10.64 9.27 35.33
C VAL A 155 -12.00 9.91 35.66
N LEU A 156 -12.70 10.50 34.69
CA LEU A 156 -13.99 11.15 34.95
C LEU A 156 -15.19 10.20 35.10
N CYS A 157 -15.11 8.95 34.62
CA CYS A 157 -16.24 8.01 34.66
C CYS A 157 -16.31 7.16 35.95
N PHE A 158 -15.33 7.27 36.85
CA PHE A 158 -15.31 6.51 38.13
C PHE A 158 -15.34 7.40 39.38
N GLY A 159 -15.59 8.71 39.21
CA GLY A 159 -15.61 9.69 40.31
C GLY A 159 -16.99 10.16 40.78
N LEU A 160 -18.09 9.71 40.17
CA LEU A 160 -19.47 10.05 40.58
C LEU A 160 -20.37 8.84 40.40
N GLY A 161 -20.57 8.10 41.50
CA GLY A 161 -21.43 6.92 41.59
C GLY A 161 -21.21 6.20 42.90
#